data_AF-A0A6B3IJJ2-F1
#
_entry.id   AF-A0A6B3IJJ2-F1
#
_cell.length_a   1.000
_cell.length_b   1.000
_cell.length_c   1.000
_cell.angle_alpha   90.00
_cell.angle_beta   90.00
_cell.angle_gamma   90.00
#
_symmetry.space_group_name_H-M   'P 1'
#
loop_
_entity.id
_entity.type
_entity.pdbx_description
1 polymer ?
#
loop_
_entity_poly.entity_id
_entity_poly.type
_entity_poly.pdbx_seq_one_letter_code
_entity_poly.pdbx_strand_id
1 'polypeptide(L)'
;MTSSFRMPAEWSEHEGCLMAWPTRADLWGEVLPLAKGEYAEVARAVAEFEPVTMVAPPGSGEDARSWCGDAVTVIELPLDDSWFRDSAPLF
;
A
#
# COMPACT_ATOMS: atom_id res chain seq x y z
N MET A 1 22.95 9.76 -25.30
CA MET A 1 22.89 10.35 -23.94
C MET A 1 22.31 9.28 -23.03
N THR A 2 23.11 8.69 -22.14
CA THR A 2 22.60 7.79 -21.11
C THR A 2 22.00 8.64 -20.00
N SER A 3 20.70 8.52 -19.73
CA SER A 3 20.12 9.10 -18.53
C SER A 3 20.79 8.49 -17.30
N SER A 4 21.20 9.33 -16.35
CA SER A 4 21.78 8.92 -15.07
C SER A 4 20.66 8.72 -14.04
N PHE A 5 19.84 7.68 -14.22
CA PHE A 5 18.92 7.26 -13.16
C PHE A 5 19.71 6.55 -12.05
N ARG A 6 19.35 6.82 -10.80
CA ARG A 6 19.87 6.14 -9.62
C ARG A 6 18.74 5.97 -8.62
N MET A 7 18.76 4.86 -7.89
CA MET A 7 17.88 4.67 -6.74
C MET A 7 18.36 5.59 -5.61
N PRO A 8 17.56 6.59 -5.19
CA PRO A 8 17.90 7.41 -4.04
C PRO A 8 17.83 6.57 -2.76
N ALA A 9 18.47 7.05 -1.70
CA ALA A 9 18.30 6.45 -0.39
C ALA A 9 16.90 6.74 0.17
N GLU A 10 16.36 5.83 0.99
CA GLU A 10 15.00 5.93 1.55
C GLU A 10 14.77 7.13 2.48
N TRP A 11 15.83 7.81 2.93
CA TRP A 11 15.69 9.06 3.71
C TRP A 11 15.68 10.32 2.83
N SER A 12 15.68 10.17 1.51
CA SER A 12 15.53 11.29 0.58
C SER A 12 14.08 11.74 0.56
N GLU A 13 13.80 12.94 0.04
CA GLU A 13 12.43 13.40 -0.12
C GLU A 13 11.64 12.46 -1.05
N HIS A 14 10.42 12.12 -0.63
CA HIS A 14 9.51 11.26 -1.37
C HIS A 14 8.34 12.06 -1.94
N GLU A 15 7.81 11.61 -3.08
CA GLU A 15 6.53 12.09 -3.60
C GLU A 15 5.34 11.38 -2.93
N GLY A 16 5.54 10.15 -2.44
CA GLY A 16 4.53 9.38 -1.73
C GLY A 16 4.92 7.92 -1.49
N CYS A 17 4.04 7.21 -0.79
CA CYS A 17 4.19 5.81 -0.40
C CYS A 17 3.21 4.90 -1.16
N LEU A 18 3.69 3.74 -1.59
CA LEU A 18 2.85 2.67 -2.16
C LEU A 18 2.67 1.55 -1.13
N MET A 19 1.43 1.15 -0.91
CA MET A 19 1.06 0.01 -0.06
C MET A 19 0.11 -0.93 -0.78
N ALA A 20 0.11 -2.19 -0.38
CA ALA A 20 -0.76 -3.24 -0.93
C ALA A 20 -1.70 -3.77 0.13
N TRP A 21 -2.98 -3.92 -0.21
CA TRP A 21 -4.04 -4.31 0.72
C TRP A 21 -3.98 -5.82 1.04
N PRO A 22 -4.08 -6.24 2.31
CA PRO A 22 -4.12 -7.65 2.68
C PRO A 22 -5.47 -8.28 2.31
N THR A 23 -5.44 -9.27 1.42
CA THR A 23 -6.66 -9.91 0.88
C THR A 23 -6.64 -11.44 0.86
N ARG A 24 -5.48 -12.04 1.08
CA ARG A 24 -5.28 -13.50 1.05
C ARG A 24 -5.86 -14.20 2.27
N ALA A 25 -7.11 -14.60 2.20
CA ALA A 25 -7.78 -15.33 3.28
C ALA A 25 -7.14 -16.71 3.56
N ASP A 26 -6.51 -17.34 2.57
CA ASP A 26 -5.77 -18.60 2.73
C ASP A 26 -4.49 -18.44 3.58
N LEU A 27 -3.81 -17.30 3.42
CA LEU A 27 -2.60 -16.96 4.16
C LEU A 27 -2.92 -16.43 5.56
N TRP A 28 -3.85 -15.46 5.63
CA TRP A 28 -4.16 -14.74 6.87
C TRP A 28 -5.21 -15.45 7.73
N GLY A 29 -6.05 -16.31 7.15
CA GLY A 29 -7.08 -17.05 7.89
C GLY A 29 -7.98 -16.12 8.73
N GLU A 30 -8.20 -16.52 9.98
CA GLU A 30 -9.08 -15.82 10.93
C GLU A 30 -8.53 -14.44 11.35
N VAL A 31 -7.23 -14.18 11.17
CA VAL A 31 -6.62 -12.89 11.55
C VAL A 31 -6.65 -11.86 10.42
N LEU A 32 -7.20 -12.17 9.25
CA LEU A 32 -7.32 -11.23 8.14
C LEU A 32 -7.97 -9.88 8.54
N PRO A 33 -9.07 -9.84 9.32
CA PRO A 33 -9.63 -8.57 9.76
C PRO A 33 -8.68 -7.75 10.64
N LEU A 34 -7.87 -8.42 11.48
CA LEU A 34 -6.85 -7.75 12.29
C LEU A 34 -5.75 -7.18 11.38
N ALA A 35 -5.26 -7.98 10.42
CA ALA A 35 -4.25 -7.53 9.47
C ALA A 35 -4.73 -6.32 8.65
N LYS A 36 -5.99 -6.30 8.20
CA LYS A 36 -6.59 -5.13 7.53
C LYS A 36 -6.58 -3.89 8.42
N GLY A 37 -6.93 -4.05 9.70
CA GLY A 37 -6.88 -2.98 10.69
C GLY A 37 -5.47 -2.40 10.83
N GLU A 38 -4.47 -3.25 11.03
CA GLU A 38 -3.06 -2.86 11.19
C GLU A 38 -2.51 -2.19 9.92
N TYR A 39 -2.79 -2.74 8.74
CA TYR A 39 -2.37 -2.15 7.46
C TYR A 39 -2.98 -0.76 7.25
N ALA A 40 -4.26 -0.60 7.60
CA ALA A 40 -4.93 0.69 7.51
C ALA A 40 -4.36 1.69 8.54
N GLU A 41 -3.98 1.24 9.74
CA GLU A 41 -3.32 2.08 10.74
C GLU A 41 -1.96 2.59 10.26
N VAL A 42 -1.12 1.70 9.71
CA VAL A 42 0.16 2.09 9.09
C VAL A 42 -0.07 3.09 7.96
N ALA A 43 -1.02 2.83 7.06
CA ALA A 43 -1.32 3.72 5.94
C ALA A 43 -1.75 5.12 6.41
N ARG A 44 -2.61 5.20 7.44
CA ARG A 44 -3.03 6.48 8.02
C ARG A 44 -1.88 7.20 8.72
N ALA A 45 -1.01 6.48 9.43
CA ALA A 45 0.15 7.07 10.10
C ALA A 45 1.15 7.66 9.10
N VAL A 46 1.41 6.97 7.97
CA VAL A 46 2.27 7.50 6.90
C VAL A 46 1.61 8.69 6.21
N ALA A 47 0.28 8.66 6.04
CA ALA A 47 -0.49 9.74 5.43
C ALA A 47 -0.44 11.09 6.19
N GLU A 48 0.03 11.10 7.45
CA GLU A 48 0.32 12.34 8.17
C GLU A 48 1.56 13.08 7.63
N PHE A 49 2.43 12.40 6.88
CA PHE A 49 3.71 12.92 6.39
C PHE A 49 3.79 13.01 4.87
N GLU A 50 3.22 12.05 4.15
CA GLU A 50 3.28 11.99 2.69
C GLU A 50 2.05 11.31 2.09
N PRO A 51 1.69 11.58 0.81
CA PRO A 51 0.58 10.90 0.15
C PRO A 51 0.75 9.38 0.13
N VAL A 52 -0.29 8.64 0.52
CA VAL A 52 -0.31 7.17 0.47
C VAL A 52 -1.28 6.69 -0.60
N THR A 53 -0.81 5.79 -1.46
CA THR A 53 -1.66 5.01 -2.38
C THR A 53 -1.72 3.56 -1.93
N MET A 54 -2.90 3.12 -1.50
CA MET A 54 -3.21 1.72 -1.22
C MET A 54 -3.76 1.07 -2.48
N VAL A 55 -3.07 0.02 -2.96
CA VAL A 55 -3.54 -0.83 -4.05
C VAL A 55 -4.30 -2.01 -3.47
N ALA A 56 -5.57 -2.12 -3.82
CA ALA A 56 -6.41 -3.27 -3.49
C ALA A 56 -6.68 -4.12 -4.73
N PRO A 57 -6.93 -5.43 -4.60
CA PRO A 57 -7.40 -6.23 -5.73
C PRO A 57 -8.79 -5.77 -6.17
N PRO A 58 -9.17 -6.01 -7.44
CA PRO A 58 -10.49 -5.63 -7.95
C PRO A 58 -11.63 -6.16 -7.08
N GLY A 59 -12.58 -5.27 -6.73
CA GLY A 59 -13.71 -5.59 -5.84
C GLY A 59 -13.42 -5.49 -4.34
N SER A 60 -12.18 -5.21 -3.92
CA SER A 60 -11.84 -4.95 -2.51
C SER A 60 -11.62 -3.48 -2.19
N GLY A 61 -11.80 -2.56 -3.16
CA GLY A 61 -11.52 -1.14 -2.97
C GLY A 61 -12.47 -0.46 -1.98
N GLU A 62 -13.76 -0.82 -1.95
CA GLU A 62 -14.69 -0.25 -0.96
C GLU A 62 -14.35 -0.72 0.46
N ASP A 63 -14.01 -1.99 0.65
CA ASP A 63 -13.51 -2.52 1.92
C ASP A 63 -12.26 -1.74 2.35
N ALA A 64 -11.23 -1.68 1.51
CA ALA A 64 -10.00 -0.94 1.82
C ALA A 64 -10.26 0.53 2.17
N ARG A 65 -11.14 1.24 1.45
CA ARG A 65 -11.53 2.63 1.77
C ARG A 65 -12.21 2.74 3.12
N SER A 66 -13.08 1.79 3.47
CA SER A 66 -13.80 1.79 4.75
C SER A 66 -12.86 1.68 5.96
N TRP A 67 -11.73 0.98 5.79
CA TRP A 67 -10.70 0.87 6.83
C TRP A 67 -9.71 2.05 6.81
N CYS A 68 -9.26 2.48 5.63
CA CYS A 68 -8.21 3.51 5.52
C CYS A 68 -8.73 4.94 5.74
N GLY A 69 -9.99 5.22 5.42
CA GLY A 69 -10.55 6.57 5.44
C GLY A 69 -10.03 7.47 4.30
N ASP A 70 -10.36 8.75 4.36
CA ASP A 70 -10.16 9.69 3.25
C ASP A 70 -8.70 10.19 3.08
N ALA A 71 -7.83 9.93 4.06
CA ALA A 71 -6.42 10.35 4.01
C ALA A 71 -5.57 9.47 3.07
N VAL A 72 -6.08 8.30 2.67
CA VAL A 72 -5.36 7.34 1.84
C VAL A 72 -6.09 7.18 0.51
N THR A 73 -5.35 7.32 -0.59
CA THR A 73 -5.91 7.06 -1.93
C THR A 73 -5.98 5.57 -2.16
N VAL A 74 -7.17 5.04 -2.46
CA VAL A 74 -7.36 3.61 -2.77
C VAL A 74 -7.65 3.41 -4.26
N ILE A 75 -6.80 2.64 -4.93
CA ILE A 75 -6.99 2.22 -6.32
C ILE A 75 -7.13 0.69 -6.41
N GLU A 76 -7.77 0.22 -7.48
CA GLU A 76 -7.89 -1.21 -7.75
C GLU A 76 -6.99 -1.63 -8.91
N LEU A 77 -6.10 -2.59 -8.66
CA LEU A 77 -5.25 -3.25 -9.66
C LEU A 77 -5.12 -4.74 -9.31
N PRO A 78 -4.90 -5.64 -10.30
CA PRO A 78 -4.64 -7.05 -10.01
C PRO A 78 -3.49 -7.20 -9.00
N LEU A 79 -3.79 -7.83 -7.87
CA LEU A 79 -2.88 -8.00 -6.75
C LEU A 79 -3.08 -9.40 -6.18
N ASP A 80 -1.98 -10.13 -5.99
CA ASP A 80 -1.99 -11.47 -5.41
C ASP A 80 -1.68 -11.44 -3.90
N ASP A 81 -0.76 -10.57 -3.45
CA ASP A 81 -0.32 -10.49 -2.04
C ASP A 81 0.01 -9.05 -1.60
N SER A 82 0.08 -8.80 -0.29
CA SER A 82 0.20 -7.47 0.31
C SER A 82 1.63 -6.98 0.58
N TRP A 83 2.60 -7.44 -0.23
CA TRP A 83 4.03 -7.21 -0.02
C TRP A 83 4.67 -6.36 -1.14
N PHE A 84 4.36 -5.07 -1.15
CA PHE A 84 4.92 -4.12 -2.13
C PHE A 84 6.38 -3.75 -1.91
N ARG A 85 6.91 -3.89 -0.70
CA ARG A 85 8.36 -3.77 -0.47
C ARG A 85 9.16 -4.68 -1.43
N ASP A 86 8.61 -5.85 -1.74
CA ASP A 86 9.30 -6.88 -2.53
C ASP A 86 8.87 -6.92 -4.00
N SER A 87 7.66 -6.43 -4.30
CA SER A 87 7.04 -6.60 -5.63
C SER A 87 6.72 -5.30 -6.38
N ALA A 88 6.75 -4.14 -5.71
CA ALA A 88 6.56 -2.85 -6.37
C ALA A 88 7.84 -2.35 -7.07
N PRO A 89 7.76 -1.33 -7.94
CA PRO A 89 8.93 -0.77 -8.61
C PRO A 89 9.98 -0.23 -7.63
N LEU A 90 11.25 -0.35 -8.02
CA LEU A 90 12.35 0.43 -7.45
C LEU A 90 12.51 1.70 -8.29
N PHE A 91 12.34 2.86 -7.64
CA PHE A 91 12.47 4.17 -8.26
C PHE A 91 13.91 4.68 -8.23
#